data_AF-A0A3B9JYV1-F1
#
_entry.id   AF-A0A3B9JYV1-F1
#
_cell.length_a   1.000
_cell.length_b   1.000
_cell.length_c   1.000
_cell.angle_alpha   90.00
_cell.angle_beta   90.00
_cell.angle_gamma   90.00
#
_symmetry.space_group_name_H-M   'P 1'
#
loop_
_entity.id
_entity.type
_entity.pdbx_description
1 polymer ?
#
loop_
_entity_poly.entity_id
_entity_poly.type
_entity_poly.pdbx_seq_one_letter_code
_entity_poly.pdbx_strand_id
1 'polypeptide(L)'
;MSFTHLNVSSAFSAHYGVNRPEQLCAAASSMGCESLAITDRDGLYGAIKHIGACISTGIAPIVGVSLEVTADKSLGRVLILAHGNNSGKGWATLCRIISKAQERKSGKKDVSIKIGDLAGFF
;
A
#
# COMPACT_ATOMS: atom_id res chain seq x y z
N MET A 1 -20.25 1.87 -15.10
CA MET A 1 -18.92 1.23 -14.98
C MET A 1 -18.23 1.88 -13.80
N SER A 2 -17.96 1.13 -12.73
CA SER A 2 -17.14 1.61 -11.63
C SER A 2 -15.67 1.40 -11.99
N PHE A 3 -14.84 2.44 -11.80
CA PHE A 3 -13.38 2.35 -11.94
C PHE A 3 -12.75 2.42 -10.55
N THR A 4 -11.84 1.51 -10.26
CA THR A 4 -11.16 1.44 -8.96
C THR A 4 -9.73 1.92 -9.09
N HIS A 5 -9.39 2.99 -8.36
CA HIS A 5 -8.01 3.45 -8.25
C HIS A 5 -7.19 2.49 -7.36
N LEU A 6 -6.20 1.82 -7.96
CA LEU A 6 -5.30 0.86 -7.28
C LEU A 6 -3.94 1.46 -6.89
N ASN A 7 -3.60 2.63 -7.44
CA ASN A 7 -2.37 3.37 -7.15
C ASN A 7 -2.75 4.72 -6.53
N VAL A 8 -2.71 4.79 -5.20
CA VAL A 8 -3.15 5.98 -4.45
C VAL A 8 -2.19 6.22 -3.30
N SER A 9 -1.55 7.38 -3.29
CA SER A 9 -0.69 7.82 -2.20
C SER A 9 -1.43 8.79 -1.29
N SER A 10 -1.50 8.49 0.00
CA SER A 10 -2.09 9.39 0.99
C SER A 10 -1.06 10.38 1.54
N ALA A 11 -1.51 11.33 2.35
CA ALA A 11 -0.66 12.24 3.12
C ALA A 11 0.41 11.53 3.98
N PHE A 12 0.26 10.24 4.25
CA PHE A 12 1.24 9.45 4.99
C PHE A 12 2.41 8.95 4.12
N SER A 13 2.32 9.10 2.81
CA SER A 13 3.47 8.98 1.91
C SER A 13 4.26 10.29 1.94
N ALA A 14 5.25 10.37 2.83
CA ALA A 14 6.02 11.60 3.05
C ALA A 14 6.59 12.18 1.75
N HIS A 15 6.23 13.44 1.43
CA HIS A 15 6.58 14.15 0.18
C HIS A 15 5.94 13.60 -1.11
N TYR A 16 5.06 12.60 -1.04
CA TYR A 16 4.46 11.94 -2.21
C TYR A 16 2.94 11.87 -2.20
N GLY A 17 2.29 12.21 -1.09
CA GLY A 17 0.83 12.37 -1.06
C GLY A 17 0.41 13.55 -0.19
N VAL A 18 -0.82 14.03 -0.42
CA VAL A 18 -1.32 15.29 0.15
C VAL A 18 -2.61 15.06 0.93
N ASN A 19 -3.56 14.30 0.37
CA ASN A 19 -4.86 14.09 0.99
C ASN A 19 -4.82 12.99 2.05
N ARG A 20 -5.53 13.22 3.15
CA ARG A 20 -5.71 12.17 4.17
C ARG A 20 -6.67 11.08 3.65
N PRO A 21 -6.56 9.83 4.15
CA PRO A 21 -7.42 8.74 3.69
C PRO A 21 -8.92 9.03 3.78
N GLU A 22 -9.36 9.80 4.78
CA GLU A 22 -10.77 10.18 4.96
C GLU A 22 -11.27 11.04 3.78
N GLN A 23 -10.44 11.97 3.29
CA GLN A 23 -10.77 12.82 2.14
C GLN A 23 -10.79 12.03 0.83
N LEU A 24 -9.84 11.10 0.67
CA LEU A 24 -9.76 10.22 -0.49
C LEU A 24 -11.00 9.32 -0.59
N CYS A 25 -11.46 8.75 0.53
CA CYS A 25 -12.66 7.92 0.58
C CYS A 25 -13.93 8.73 0.29
N ALA A 26 -14.07 9.93 0.86
CA ALA A 26 -15.20 10.82 0.57
C ALA A 26 -15.28 11.17 -0.92
N ALA A 27 -14.14 11.49 -1.55
CA ALA A 27 -14.08 11.76 -2.98
C ALA A 27 -14.48 10.53 -3.81
N ALA A 28 -13.90 9.36 -3.52
CA ALA A 28 -14.25 8.11 -4.21
C ALA A 28 -15.76 7.77 -4.07
N SER A 29 -16.34 7.98 -2.88
CA SER A 29 -17.76 7.76 -2.63
C SER A 29 -18.63 8.69 -3.46
N SER A 30 -18.28 9.98 -3.51
CA SER A 30 -18.99 10.97 -4.34
C SER A 30 -18.92 10.68 -5.83
N MET A 31 -17.87 9.97 -6.28
CA MET A 31 -17.68 9.54 -7.66
C MET A 31 -18.38 8.21 -7.98
N GLY A 32 -19.04 7.58 -7.00
CA GLY A 32 -19.70 6.28 -7.17
C GLY A 32 -18.73 5.10 -7.25
N CYS A 33 -17.51 5.23 -6.72
CA CYS A 33 -16.58 4.11 -6.63
C CYS A 33 -17.03 3.13 -5.53
N GLU A 34 -16.99 1.84 -5.84
CA GLU A 34 -17.35 0.76 -4.89
C GLU A 34 -16.14 0.28 -4.08
N SER A 35 -14.93 0.60 -4.52
CA SER A 35 -13.68 0.25 -3.86
C SER A 35 -12.62 1.33 -4.04
N LEU A 36 -11.68 1.40 -3.09
CA LEU A 36 -10.55 2.33 -3.14
C LEU A 36 -9.31 1.68 -2.52
N ALA A 37 -8.19 1.74 -3.23
CA ALA A 37 -6.91 1.33 -2.68
C ALA A 37 -6.20 2.45 -1.92
N ILE A 38 -5.35 2.05 -0.99
CA ILE A 38 -4.23 2.87 -0.48
C ILE A 38 -2.94 2.10 -0.70
N THR A 39 -1.97 2.75 -1.32
CA THR A 39 -0.65 2.21 -1.62
C THR A 39 0.42 3.22 -1.24
N ASP A 40 0.50 3.48 0.05
CA ASP A 40 1.48 4.43 0.58
C ASP A 40 2.92 4.01 0.27
N ARG A 41 3.81 4.99 0.26
CA ARG A 41 5.22 4.77 -0.04
C ARG A 41 5.95 4.17 1.15
N ASP A 42 6.66 3.07 0.91
CA ASP A 42 7.62 2.43 1.84
C ASP A 42 7.03 1.90 3.16
N GLY A 43 5.70 1.97 3.34
CA GLY A 43 5.04 1.49 4.55
C GLY A 43 3.51 1.57 4.50
N LEU A 44 2.88 1.13 5.60
CA LEU A 44 1.42 1.03 5.77
C LEU A 44 0.86 2.14 6.66
N TYR A 45 1.47 3.31 6.63
CA TYR A 45 1.24 4.39 7.60
C TYR A 45 -0.20 4.91 7.59
N GLY A 46 -0.83 5.01 6.41
CA GLY A 46 -2.22 5.41 6.24
C GLY A 46 -3.23 4.25 6.27
N ALA A 47 -2.78 2.99 6.29
CA ALA A 47 -3.65 1.82 6.03
C ALA A 47 -4.82 1.69 7.01
N ILE A 48 -4.59 1.83 8.32
CA ILE A 48 -5.65 1.68 9.32
C ILE A 48 -6.70 2.79 9.21
N LYS A 49 -6.26 4.02 8.92
CA LYS A 49 -7.18 5.16 8.72
C LYS A 49 -8.00 5.01 7.45
N HIS A 50 -7.37 4.50 6.38
CA HIS A 50 -8.03 4.15 5.13
C HIS A 50 -9.10 3.09 5.32
N ILE A 51 -8.79 1.98 6.01
CA ILE A 51 -9.76 0.92 6.30
C ILE A 51 -10.96 1.50 7.05
N GLY A 52 -10.72 2.28 8.11
CA GLY A 52 -11.78 2.92 8.88
C GLY A 52 -12.65 3.86 8.05
N ALA A 53 -12.04 4.68 7.20
CA ALA A 53 -12.74 5.61 6.31
C ALA A 53 -13.58 4.89 5.24
N CYS A 54 -13.02 3.86 4.60
CA CYS A 54 -13.75 3.04 3.63
C CYS A 54 -14.99 2.39 4.27
N ILE A 55 -14.84 1.81 5.47
CA ILE A 55 -15.95 1.20 6.20
C ILE A 55 -17.04 2.24 6.51
N SER A 56 -16.67 3.44 6.96
CA SER A 56 -17.66 4.49 7.29
C SER A 56 -18.38 5.06 6.07
N THR A 57 -17.76 5.02 4.88
CA THR A 57 -18.36 5.49 3.61
C THR A 57 -18.98 4.37 2.77
N GLY A 58 -18.99 3.12 3.25
CA GLY A 58 -19.55 1.98 2.52
C GLY A 58 -18.75 1.53 1.30
N ILE A 59 -17.46 1.87 1.24
CA ILE A 59 -16.55 1.49 0.15
C ILE A 59 -15.71 0.28 0.58
N ALA A 60 -15.44 -0.65 -0.33
CA ALA A 60 -14.53 -1.77 -0.06
C ALA A 60 -13.06 -1.30 -0.02
N PRO A 61 -12.34 -1.48 1.11
CA PRO A 61 -10.94 -1.10 1.20
C PRO A 61 -10.02 -2.09 0.48
N ILE A 62 -9.11 -1.58 -0.31
CA ILE A 62 -7.95 -2.32 -0.83
C ILE A 62 -6.70 -1.74 -0.17
N VAL A 63 -5.82 -2.62 0.32
CA VAL A 63 -4.61 -2.17 1.02
C VAL A 63 -3.39 -2.71 0.31
N GLY A 64 -2.42 -1.85 0.09
CA GLY A 64 -1.14 -2.22 -0.49
C GLY A 64 -0.03 -1.27 -0.08
N VAL A 65 1.11 -1.44 -0.74
CA VAL A 65 2.29 -0.59 -0.56
C VAL A 65 2.95 -0.34 -1.90
N SER A 66 3.48 0.85 -2.08
CA SER A 66 4.39 1.16 -3.17
C SER A 66 5.81 0.97 -2.65
N LEU A 67 6.57 0.02 -3.20
CA LEU A 67 7.88 -0.39 -2.67
C LEU A 67 8.94 -0.49 -3.76
N GLU A 68 10.15 -0.02 -3.45
CA GLU A 68 11.31 -0.14 -4.33
C GLU A 68 11.81 -1.59 -4.37
N VAL A 69 11.96 -2.15 -5.57
CA VAL A 69 12.47 -3.51 -5.79
C VAL A 69 13.84 -3.43 -6.42
N THR A 70 14.75 -4.29 -5.95
CA THR A 70 16.16 -4.28 -6.37
C THR A 70 16.64 -5.69 -6.72
N ALA A 71 17.65 -5.77 -7.58
CA ALA A 71 18.55 -6.91 -7.70
C ALA A 71 19.98 -6.40 -7.42
N ASP A 72 20.86 -6.43 -8.41
CA ASP A 72 22.17 -5.74 -8.35
C ASP A 72 22.01 -4.21 -8.48
N LYS A 73 20.92 -3.78 -9.12
CA LYS A 73 20.50 -2.38 -9.30
C LYS A 73 19.01 -2.23 -8.99
N SER A 74 18.51 -0.99 -8.98
CA SER A 74 17.07 -0.73 -8.95
C SER A 74 16.38 -1.39 -10.14
N LEU A 75 15.27 -2.09 -9.87
CA LEU A 75 14.33 -2.62 -10.87
C LEU A 75 13.09 -1.72 -10.97
N GLY A 76 12.99 -0.69 -10.15
CA GLY A 76 11.87 0.22 -10.05
C GLY A 76 10.91 -0.13 -8.92
N ARG A 77 9.87 0.71 -8.83
CA ARG A 77 8.87 0.66 -7.77
C ARG A 77 7.65 -0.12 -8.22
N VAL A 78 7.20 -1.04 -7.38
CA VAL A 78 6.04 -1.89 -7.65
C VAL A 78 4.94 -1.62 -6.64
N LEU A 79 3.69 -1.89 -7.03
CA LEU A 79 2.55 -1.93 -6.13
C LEU A 79 2.31 -3.36 -5.70
N ILE A 80 2.30 -3.59 -4.39
CA ILE A 80 1.97 -4.89 -3.81
C ILE A 80 0.66 -4.73 -3.08
N LEU A 81 -0.37 -5.44 -3.55
CA LEU A 81 -1.71 -5.41 -2.97
C LEU A 81 -1.94 -6.65 -2.11
N ALA A 82 -2.52 -6.46 -0.92
CA ALA A 82 -2.96 -7.56 -0.09
C ALA A 82 -4.23 -8.18 -0.66
N HIS A 83 -4.22 -9.50 -0.89
CA HIS A 83 -5.44 -10.23 -1.16
C HIS A 83 -6.34 -10.23 0.09
N GLY A 84 -7.58 -9.75 -0.06
CA GLY A 84 -8.61 -9.81 0.97
C GLY A 84 -9.32 -11.17 1.06
N ASN A 85 -10.29 -11.28 1.96
CA ASN A 85 -11.17 -12.45 2.11
C ASN A 85 -10.46 -13.80 2.29
N ASN A 86 -9.25 -13.79 2.86
CA ASN A 86 -8.41 -14.96 3.08
C ASN A 86 -7.96 -15.10 4.54
N SER A 87 -8.84 -14.75 5.48
CA SER A 87 -8.56 -14.76 6.94
C SER A 87 -7.34 -13.91 7.34
N GLY A 88 -7.13 -12.78 6.64
CA GLY A 88 -6.04 -11.85 6.94
C GLY A 88 -4.66 -12.27 6.43
N LYS A 89 -4.54 -13.39 5.70
CA LYS A 89 -3.25 -13.88 5.17
C LYS A 89 -2.58 -12.85 4.25
N GLY A 90 -3.34 -12.15 3.42
CA GLY A 90 -2.80 -11.11 2.54
C GLY A 90 -2.19 -9.95 3.31
N TRP A 91 -2.90 -9.44 4.32
CA TRP A 91 -2.40 -8.38 5.21
C TRP A 91 -1.16 -8.85 5.99
N ALA A 92 -1.20 -10.05 6.58
CA ALA A 92 -0.07 -10.59 7.31
C ALA A 92 1.18 -10.73 6.44
N THR A 93 1.01 -11.14 5.18
CA THR A 93 2.11 -11.24 4.20
C THR A 93 2.65 -9.86 3.83
N LEU A 94 1.77 -8.89 3.58
CA LEU A 94 2.15 -7.50 3.30
C LEU A 94 2.96 -6.88 4.44
N CYS A 95 2.54 -7.11 5.70
CA CYS A 95 3.31 -6.69 6.87
C CYS A 95 4.70 -7.31 6.92
N ARG A 96 4.85 -8.62 6.64
CA ARG A 96 6.17 -9.28 6.63
C ARG A 96 7.07 -8.75 5.52
N ILE A 97 6.53 -8.52 4.31
CA ILE A 97 7.27 -7.92 3.19
C ILE A 97 7.84 -6.55 3.59
N ILE A 98 7.03 -5.71 4.24
CA ILE A 98 7.43 -4.36 4.61
C ILE A 98 8.42 -4.37 5.77
N SER A 99 8.21 -5.22 6.77
CA SER A 99 9.19 -5.44 7.84
C SER A 99 10.55 -5.86 7.24
N LYS A 100 10.54 -6.77 6.26
CA LYS A 100 11.76 -7.21 5.56
C LYS A 100 12.42 -6.07 4.80
N ALA A 101 11.66 -5.24 4.10
CA ALA A 101 12.17 -4.10 3.36
C ALA A 101 12.73 -2.98 4.27
N GLN A 102 12.23 -2.88 5.50
CA GLN A 102 12.68 -1.95 6.53
C GLN A 102 13.90 -2.46 7.31
N GLU A 103 14.31 -3.73 7.14
CA GLU A 103 15.55 -4.26 7.72
C GLU A 103 16.75 -3.49 7.17
N ARG A 104 17.19 -2.48 7.93
CA ARG A 104 18.32 -1.62 7.56
C ARG A 104 19.62 -2.44 7.56
N LYS A 105 20.30 -2.48 6.41
CA LYS A 105 21.75 -2.74 6.37
C LYS A 105 22.48 -1.41 6.46
N SER A 106 23.43 -1.30 7.40
CA SER A 106 24.23 -0.09 7.62
C SER A 106 24.69 0.53 6.30
N GLY A 107 24.31 1.79 6.07
CA GLY A 107 24.76 2.60 4.92
C GLY A 107 23.76 2.81 3.78
N LYS A 108 22.63 2.09 3.69
CA LYS A 108 21.58 2.37 2.68
C LYS A 108 20.50 3.31 3.22
N LYS A 109 20.23 4.40 2.48
CA LYS A 109 19.24 5.44 2.84
C LYS A 109 17.80 5.04 2.55
N ASP A 110 17.55 4.23 1.53
CA ASP A 110 16.19 4.02 1.00
C ASP A 110 15.63 2.61 1.31
N VAL A 111 14.35 2.57 1.68
CA VAL A 111 13.60 1.34 1.94
C VAL A 111 13.43 0.58 0.63
N SER A 112 13.91 -0.66 0.59
CA SER A 112 13.88 -1.50 -0.61
C SER A 112 13.90 -2.98 -0.27
N ILE A 113 13.38 -3.81 -1.17
CA ILE A 113 13.44 -5.27 -1.07
C ILE A 113 14.15 -5.86 -2.28
N LYS A 114 14.92 -6.94 -2.09
CA LYS A 114 15.48 -7.69 -3.22
C LYS A 114 14.39 -8.52 -3.88
N ILE A 115 14.40 -8.65 -5.20
CA ILE A 115 13.42 -9.45 -5.94
C ILE A 115 13.39 -10.92 -5.48
N GLY A 116 14.55 -11.49 -5.14
CA GLY A 116 14.62 -12.85 -4.60
C GLY A 116 13.98 -12.99 -3.20
N ASP A 117 14.17 -11.99 -2.33
CA ASP A 117 13.52 -11.96 -1.01
C ASP A 117 12.01 -11.77 -1.15
N LEU A 118 11.58 -10.91 -2.10
CA LEU A 118 10.17 -10.66 -2.39
C LEU A 118 9.48 -11.91 -2.95
N ALA A 119 10.14 -12.65 -3.85
CA ALA A 119 9.60 -13.88 -4.44
C ALA A 119 9.30 -14.96 -3.40
N GLY A 120 10.04 -15.01 -2.27
CA GLY A 120 9.80 -15.97 -1.20
C GLY A 120 8.50 -15.77 -0.40
N PHE A 121 7.72 -14.71 -0.67
CA PHE A 121 6.44 -14.45 -0.01
C PHE A 121 5.22 -14.92 -0.79
N PHE A 122 5.40 -15.36 -2.04
CA PHE A 122 4.34 -15.82 -2.94
C PHE A 122 4.51 -17.31 -3.24
#